data_AF-A0A7D3X9V0-F1
#
_entry.id   AF-A0A7D3X9V0-F1
#
_cell.length_a   1.000
_cell.length_b   1.000
_cell.length_c   1.000
_cell.angle_alpha   90.00
_cell.angle_beta   90.00
_cell.angle_gamma   90.00
#
_symmetry.space_group_name_H-M   'P 1'
#
loop_
_entity.id
_entity.type
_entity.pdbx_description
1 polymer ?
#
loop_
_entity_poly.entity_id
_entity_poly.type
_entity_poly.pdbx_seq_one_letter_code
_entity_poly.pdbx_strand_id
1 'polypeptide(L)' 'MESKTLRARAVRQALAHPASSSPTCRELQLLTQYVLGQRSREELNDELLRGNRLHLLAIS' A
#
# COMPACT_ATOMS: atom_id res chain seq x y z
N MET A 1 2.20 18.06 -1.37
CA MET A 1 2.28 16.93 -2.33
C MET A 1 3.19 15.88 -1.73
N GLU A 2 2.67 14.76 -1.24
CA GLU A 2 3.56 13.64 -0.92
C GLU A 2 4.23 13.17 -2.20
N SER A 3 5.55 13.23 -2.23
CA SER A 3 6.32 12.89 -3.42
C SER A 3 6.09 11.42 -3.77
N LYS A 4 5.85 11.09 -5.04
CA LYS A 4 5.61 9.71 -5.56
C LYS A 4 6.62 8.68 -5.01
N THR A 5 7.83 9.14 -4.74
CA THR A 5 8.93 8.42 -4.10
C THR A 5 8.63 7.95 -2.68
N LEU A 6 7.96 8.77 -1.86
CA LEU A 6 7.54 8.41 -0.49
C LEU A 6 6.47 7.33 -0.53
N ARG A 7 5.49 7.44 -1.43
CA ARG A 7 4.44 6.42 -1.61
C ARG A 7 5.01 5.10 -2.07
N ALA A 8 5.92 5.11 -3.05
CA ALA A 8 6.62 3.91 -3.50
C ALA A 8 7.47 3.26 -2.38
N ARG A 9 8.08 4.07 -1.51
CA ARG A 9 8.81 3.58 -0.33
C ARG A 9 7.87 2.89 0.66
N ALA A 10 6.72 3.49 0.96
CA ALA A 10 5.71 2.89 1.85
C ALA A 10 5.25 1.52 1.34
N VAL A 11 4.93 1.43 0.04
CA VAL A 11 4.52 0.19 -0.60
C VAL A 11 5.61 -0.88 -0.49
N ARG A 12 6.86 -0.54 -0.77
CA ARG A 12 7.97 -1.50 -0.63
C ARG A 12 8.18 -1.97 0.81
N GLN A 13 8.04 -1.09 1.80
CA GLN A 13 8.12 -1.47 3.21
C GLN A 13 6.99 -2.42 3.62
N ALA A 14 5.77 -2.16 3.16
CA ALA A 14 4.64 -3.04 3.40
C ALA A 14 4.83 -4.42 2.76
N LEU A 15 5.33 -4.47 1.52
CA LEU A 15 5.61 -5.72 0.80
C LEU A 15 6.81 -6.49 1.36
N ALA A 16 7.81 -5.80 1.90
CA ALA A 16 8.98 -6.42 2.52
C ALA A 16 8.73 -6.89 3.96
N HIS A 17 7.56 -6.57 4.55
CA HIS A 17 7.27 -6.96 5.91
C HIS A 17 7.08 -8.49 5.99
N PRO A 18 7.79 -9.22 6.86
CA PRO A 18 7.68 -10.68 6.98
C PRO A 18 6.29 -11.22 7.36
N ALA A 19 5.40 -10.36 7.89
CA ALA A 19 4.01 -10.70 8.17
C ALA A 19 3.10 -10.52 6.92
N SER A 20 3.60 -9.86 5.88
CA SER A 20 2.88 -9.71 4.62
C SER A 20 2.94 -11.03 3.85
N SER A 21 1.77 -11.62 3.64
CA SER A 21 1.63 -12.66 2.63
C SER A 21 1.91 -12.08 1.24
N SER A 22 2.27 -12.94 0.27
CA SER A 22 2.46 -12.51 -1.12
C SER A 22 1.21 -11.74 -1.59
N PRO A 23 1.37 -10.51 -2.10
CA PRO A 23 0.25 -9.69 -2.53
C PRO A 23 -0.44 -10.34 -3.73
N THR A 24 -1.76 -10.32 -3.71
CA THR A 24 -2.59 -10.70 -4.85
C THR A 24 -2.48 -9.66 -5.96
N CYS A 25 -2.86 -10.05 -7.17
CA CYS A 25 -2.89 -9.14 -8.33
C CYS A 25 -3.76 -7.89 -8.05
N ARG A 26 -4.87 -8.05 -7.33
CA ARG A 26 -5.75 -6.95 -6.92
C ARG A 26 -5.04 -5.98 -5.96
N GLU A 27 -4.33 -6.49 -4.97
CA GLU A 27 -3.57 -5.66 -4.03
C GLU A 27 -2.45 -4.88 -4.73
N LEU A 28 -1.75 -5.50 -5.69
CA LEU A 28 -0.73 -4.83 -6.50
C LEU A 28 -1.32 -3.70 -7.35
N GLN A 29 -2.52 -3.88 -7.91
CA GLN A 29 -3.22 -2.80 -8.62
C GLN A 29 -3.55 -1.63 -7.68
N LEU A 30 -4.07 -1.91 -6.49
CA LEU A 30 -4.42 -0.89 -5.49
C LEU A 30 -3.17 -0.11 -5.01
N LEU A 31 -2.07 -0.82 -4.71
CA LEU A 31 -0.79 -0.21 -4.34
C LEU A 31 -0.24 0.67 -5.47
N THR A 32 -0.41 0.26 -6.72
CA THR A 32 0.00 1.03 -7.90
C THR A 32 -0.82 2.31 -8.04
N GLN A 33 -2.15 2.24 -7.86
CA GLN A 33 -3.04 3.41 -7.88
C GLN A 33 -2.65 4.44 -6.80
N TYR A 34 -2.29 3.97 -5.60
CA TYR A 34 -1.79 4.84 -4.53
C TYR A 34 -0.46 5.52 -4.90
N VAL A 35 0.51 4.78 -5.45
CA VAL A 35 1.79 5.35 -5.90
C VAL A 35 1.60 6.38 -7.02
N LEU A 36 0.67 6.15 -7.93
CA LEU A 36 0.31 7.10 -8.98
C LEU A 36 -0.50 8.30 -8.48
N GLY A 37 -0.98 8.25 -7.23
CA GLY A 37 -1.80 9.29 -6.61
C GLY A 37 -3.23 9.37 -7.09
N GLN A 38 -3.73 8.26 -7.64
CA GLN A 38 -5.12 8.09 -8.01
C GLN A 38 -6.01 7.74 -6.80
N ARG A 39 -5.40 7.36 -5.67
CA ARG A 39 -6.08 7.05 -4.40
C ARG A 39 -5.34 7.63 -3.21
N SER A 40 -6.07 7.92 -2.14
CA SER A 40 -5.50 8.30 -0.85
C SER A 40 -4.97 7.07 -0.10
N ARG A 41 -4.17 7.32 0.95
CA ARG A 41 -3.68 6.25 1.83
C ARG A 41 -4.82 5.60 2.60
N GLU A 42 -5.81 6.39 3.02
CA GLU A 42 -6.96 5.90 3.78
C GLU A 42 -7.79 4.93 2.94
N GLU A 43 -8.13 5.31 1.71
CA GLU A 43 -8.88 4.47 0.77
C GLU A 43 -8.18 3.15 0.48
N LEU A 44 -6.85 3.18 0.36
CA LEU A 44 -6.04 1.99 0.16
C LEU A 44 -6.07 1.09 1.40
N ASN A 45 -5.86 1.66 2.59
CA ASN A 45 -5.88 0.88 3.83
C ASN A 45 -7.27 0.26 4.09
N ASP A 46 -8.37 0.97 3.78
CA ASP A 46 -9.73 0.41 3.90
C ASP A 46 -9.94 -0.80 2.98
N GLU A 47 -9.46 -0.77 1.73
CA GLU A 47 -9.55 -1.93 0.84
C GLU A 47 -8.63 -3.08 1.27
N LEU A 48 -7.43 -2.78 1.77
CA LEU A 48 -6.51 -3.82 2.26
C LEU A 48 -6.99 -4.44 3.59
N LEU A 49 -7.66 -3.66 4.45
CA LEU A 49 -8.34 -4.12 5.67
C LEU A 49 -9.48 -5.07 5.35
N ARG A 50 -10.31 -4.76 4.34
CA ARG A 50 -11.35 -5.68 3.87
C ARG A 50 -10.79 -7.00 3.33
N GLY A 51 -9.55 -6.98 2.83
CA GLY A 51 -8.80 -8.17 2.43
C GLY A 51 -8.10 -8.91 3.58
N ASN A 52 -8.09 -8.34 4.79
CA ASN A 52 -7.49 -8.88 6.01
C ASN A 52 -6.02 -9.31 5.87
N ARG A 53 -5.21 -8.55 5.11
CA ARG A 53 -3.88 -9.01 4.68
C ARG A 53 -2.72 -8.03 4.86
N LEU A 54 -2.93 -6.74 4.64
CA LEU A 54 -1.83 -5.77 4.55
C LEU A 54 -2.21 -4.44 5.20
N HIS A 55 -1.32 -3.89 6.04
CA HIS A 55 -1.41 -2.52 6.53
C HIS A 55 -0.22 -1.74 5.99
N LEU A 56 -0.46 -0.63 5.29
CA LEU A 56 0.57 0.38 5.11
C LEU A 56 0.81 1.05 6.46
N LEU A 57 1.88 0.64 7.13
CA LEU A 57 2.36 1.32 8.34
C LEU A 57 2.75 2.76 7.96
N ALA A 58 2.43 3.69 8.85
CA ALA A 58 2.83 5.08 8.70
C ALA A 58 4.37 5.15 8.55
N ILE A 59 4.84 5.84 7.52
CA ILE A 59 6.26 6.17 7.42
C ILE A 59 6.48 7.26 8.47
N SER A 60 7.10 6.90 9.60
CA SER A 60 7.66 7.85 10.56
C SER A 60 8.98 8.42 10.05
#